data_AF-A0A0P9HH01-F1
#
_entry.id   AF-A0A0P9HH01-F1
#
_cell.length_a   1.000
_cell.length_b   1.000
_cell.length_c   1.000
_cell.angle_alpha   90.00
_cell.angle_beta   90.00
_cell.angle_gamma   90.00
#
_symmetry.space_group_name_H-M   'P 1'
#
loop_
_entity.id
_entity.type
_entity.pdbx_description
1 polymer ?
#
loop_
_entity_poly.entity_id
_entity_poly.type
_entity_poly.pdbx_seq_one_letter_code
_entity_poly.pdbx_strand_id
1 'polypeptide(L)'
;MSRSGYFSIGGSEELIKYGDTLYGLHNGLLSPENAEEAMFVAELNSDEAATLDAVKLWKKFLIAITKSNSFYSLSPSKKAAF
;
A
#
# COMPACT_ATOMS: atom_id res chain seq x y z
N MET A 1 6.03 14.61 -20.49
CA MET A 1 5.71 13.17 -20.35
C MET A 1 6.18 12.68 -18.99
N SER A 2 5.53 13.15 -17.92
CA SER A 2 5.89 12.74 -16.56
C SER A 2 5.24 11.39 -16.30
N ARG A 3 5.92 10.30 -16.67
CA ARG A 3 5.53 8.94 -16.28
C ARG A 3 5.74 8.82 -14.77
N SER A 4 4.78 9.35 -14.02
CA SER A 4 4.62 9.15 -12.59
C SER A 4 4.24 7.68 -12.35
N GLY A 5 5.17 6.76 -12.63
CA GLY A 5 5.07 5.37 -12.20
C GLY A 5 5.32 5.35 -10.71
N TYR A 6 4.26 5.54 -9.91
CA TYR A 6 4.32 5.45 -8.45
C TYR A 6 4.81 4.06 -7.99
N PHE A 7 4.67 3.07 -8.87
CA PHE A 7 5.16 1.71 -8.77
C PHE A 7 5.98 1.36 -10.03
N SER A 8 7.06 0.60 -9.86
CA SER A 8 7.73 -0.07 -10.97
C SER A 8 6.76 -1.10 -11.59
N ILE A 9 6.88 -1.37 -12.90
CA ILE A 9 5.99 -2.32 -13.61
C ILE A 9 5.97 -3.68 -12.89
N GLY A 10 7.15 -4.23 -12.56
CA GLY A 10 7.25 -5.52 -11.86
C GLY A 10 6.57 -5.53 -10.47
N GLY A 11 6.78 -4.48 -9.68
CA GLY A 11 6.11 -4.36 -8.38
C GLY A 11 4.58 -4.21 -8.51
N SER A 12 4.10 -3.63 -9.62
CA SER A 12 2.67 -3.52 -9.88
C SER A 12 2.06 -4.90 -10.17
N GLU A 13 2.74 -5.71 -10.97
CA GLU A 13 2.33 -7.08 -11.29
C GLU A 13 2.37 -7.99 -10.05
N GLU A 14 3.39 -7.86 -9.20
CA GLU A 14 3.45 -8.57 -7.92
C GLU A 14 2.29 -8.21 -7.01
N LEU A 15 1.93 -6.92 -6.94
CA LEU A 15 0.84 -6.48 -6.09
C LEU A 15 -0.53 -6.94 -6.63
N ILE A 16 -0.68 -7.06 -7.94
CA ILE A 16 -1.89 -7.64 -8.56
C ILE A 16 -1.95 -9.15 -8.31
N LYS A 17 -0.81 -9.84 -8.37
CA LYS A 17 -0.76 -11.30 -8.24
C LYS A 17 -0.89 -11.77 -6.79
N TYR A 18 -0.24 -11.06 -5.86
CA TYR A 18 -0.14 -11.43 -4.45
C TYR A 18 -0.88 -10.48 -3.51
N GLY A 19 -1.56 -9.45 -4.04
CA GLY A 19 -2.26 -8.45 -3.22
C GLY A 19 -3.29 -9.05 -2.26
N ASP A 20 -4.05 -10.05 -2.72
CA ASP A 20 -5.00 -10.80 -1.87
C ASP A 20 -4.29 -11.56 -0.75
N THR A 21 -3.17 -12.21 -1.06
CA THR A 21 -2.35 -12.93 -0.07
C THR A 21 -1.76 -11.96 0.96
N LEU A 22 -1.14 -10.88 0.50
CA LEU A 22 -0.55 -9.86 1.37
C LEU A 22 -1.61 -9.18 2.26
N TYR A 23 -2.79 -8.92 1.72
CA TYR A 23 -3.94 -8.42 2.49
C TYR A 23 -4.39 -9.45 3.54
N GLY A 24 -4.47 -10.72 3.17
CA GLY A 24 -4.83 -11.79 4.09
C GLY A 24 -3.83 -11.92 5.23
N LEU A 25 -2.53 -11.89 4.93
CA LEU A 25 -1.45 -11.92 5.93
C LEU A 25 -1.47 -10.69 6.84
N HIS A 26 -1.68 -9.49 6.25
CA HIS A 26 -1.77 -8.23 7.01
C HIS A 26 -2.93 -8.24 8.02
N ASN A 27 -4.09 -8.76 7.62
CA ASN A 27 -5.28 -8.80 8.49
C ASN A 27 -5.32 -10.04 9.40
N GLY A 28 -4.33 -10.94 9.31
CA GLY A 28 -4.36 -12.22 10.02
C GLY A 28 -5.44 -13.20 9.54
N LEU A 29 -5.98 -13.00 8.33
CA LEU A 29 -6.87 -13.93 7.64
C LEU A 29 -6.09 -15.14 7.10
N LEU A 30 -4.82 -14.94 6.73
CA LEU A 30 -3.91 -15.98 6.30
C LEU A 30 -2.77 -16.13 7.32
N SER A 31 -2.35 -17.38 7.52
CA SER A 31 -1.14 -17.68 8.29
C SER A 31 0.05 -17.76 7.34
N PRO A 32 1.22 -17.20 7.70
CA PRO A 32 2.40 -17.31 6.86
C PRO A 32 2.81 -18.79 6.73
N GLU A 33 2.93 -19.27 5.50
CA GLU A 33 3.34 -20.65 5.21
C GLU A 33 4.85 -20.72 4.96
N ASN A 34 5.45 -19.63 4.48
CA ASN A 34 6.87 -19.53 4.18
C ASN A 34 7.61 -18.53 5.06
N ALA A 35 8.94 -18.69 5.13
CA ALA A 35 9.82 -17.79 5.86
C ALA A 35 9.71 -16.33 5.36
N GLU A 36 9.52 -16.14 4.06
CA GLU A 36 9.33 -14.81 3.45
C GLU A 36 8.05 -14.13 3.93
N GLU A 37 6.94 -14.88 4.01
CA GLU A 37 5.65 -14.39 4.51
C GLU A 37 5.69 -14.11 6.01
N ALA A 38 6.39 -14.96 6.77
CA ALA A 38 6.60 -14.74 8.19
C ALA A 38 7.41 -13.46 8.44
N MET A 39 8.47 -13.23 7.66
CA MET A 39 9.23 -11.97 7.70
C MET A 39 8.37 -10.79 7.26
N PHE A 40 7.54 -10.95 6.23
CA PHE A 40 6.63 -9.91 5.79
C PHE A 40 5.70 -9.45 6.92
N VAL A 41 5.02 -10.38 7.60
CA VAL A 41 4.14 -10.05 8.73
C VAL A 41 4.92 -9.43 9.88
N ALA A 42 6.11 -9.95 10.19
CA ALA A 42 6.95 -9.40 11.25
C ALA A 42 7.38 -7.95 10.97
N GLU A 43 7.93 -7.68 9.78
CA GLU A 43 8.38 -6.34 9.38
C GLU A 43 7.23 -5.36 9.15
N LEU A 44 6.05 -5.87 8.84
CA LEU A 44 4.86 -5.06 8.65
C LEU A 44 4.24 -4.63 9.98
N ASN A 45 4.33 -5.48 11.01
CA ASN A 45 3.98 -5.12 12.39
C ASN A 45 5.07 -4.28 13.07
N SER A 46 6.32 -4.38 12.59
CA SER A 46 7.41 -3.52 13.04
C SER A 46 7.35 -2.14 12.40
N ASP A 47 7.62 -1.11 13.21
CA ASP A 47 7.77 0.28 12.74
C ASP A 47 9.13 0.54 12.07
N GLU A 48 10.02 -0.45 12.09
CA GLU A 48 11.35 -0.35 11.52
C GLU A 48 11.37 -0.32 9.98
N ALA A 49 12.52 0.09 9.44
CA ALA A 49 12.76 0.14 8.01
C ALA A 49 12.63 -1.26 7.41
N ALA A 50 11.61 -1.46 6.59
CA ALA A 50 11.38 -2.70 5.88
C ALA A 50 12.62 -3.08 5.05
N THR A 51 13.13 -4.29 5.27
CA THR A 51 14.23 -4.88 4.51
C THR A 51 13.70 -5.58 3.27
N LEU A 52 12.57 -6.29 3.39
CA LEU A 52 11.91 -6.98 2.28
C LEU A 52 11.27 -6.00 1.30
N ASP A 53 11.51 -6.21 0.02
CA ASP A 53 10.95 -5.35 -1.03
C ASP A 53 9.42 -5.47 -1.11
N ALA A 54 8.85 -6.64 -0.83
CA ALA A 54 7.40 -6.82 -0.75
C ALA A 54 6.76 -5.95 0.34
N VAL A 55 7.41 -5.81 1.50
CA VAL A 55 6.91 -4.95 2.60
C VAL A 55 6.98 -3.48 2.20
N LYS A 56 8.08 -3.04 1.58
CA LYS A 56 8.21 -1.65 1.07
C LYS A 56 7.13 -1.35 0.04
N LEU A 57 6.89 -2.29 -0.86
CA LEU A 57 5.86 -2.20 -1.91
C LEU A 57 4.46 -2.13 -1.29
N TRP A 58 4.16 -2.98 -0.33
CA TRP A 58 2.88 -2.99 0.38
C TRP A 58 2.65 -1.73 1.20
N LYS A 59 3.66 -1.26 1.96
CA LYS A 59 3.60 0.03 2.70
C LYS A 59 3.33 1.19 1.71
N LYS A 60 3.97 1.21 0.54
CA LYS A 60 3.68 2.19 -0.53
C LYS A 60 2.24 2.08 -1.05
N PHE A 61 1.74 0.88 -1.25
CA PHE A 61 0.35 0.64 -1.65
C PHE A 61 -0.64 1.14 -0.60
N LEU A 62 -0.43 0.83 0.68
CA LEU A 62 -1.22 1.34 1.79
C LEU A 62 -1.25 2.88 1.79
N ILE A 63 -0.08 3.53 1.65
CA ILE A 63 -0.01 4.99 1.56
C ILE A 63 -0.77 5.51 0.34
N ALA A 64 -0.67 4.83 -0.81
CA ALA A 64 -1.35 5.23 -2.03
C ALA A 64 -2.89 5.13 -1.89
N ILE A 65 -3.41 4.08 -1.28
CA ILE A 65 -4.85 3.92 -1.02
C ILE A 65 -5.36 4.86 0.08
N THR A 66 -4.55 5.16 1.09
CA THR A 66 -4.92 6.14 2.13
C THR A 66 -4.91 7.56 1.56
N LYS A 67 -3.89 7.91 0.74
CA LYS A 67 -3.81 9.21 0.09
C LYS A 67 -4.88 9.40 -0.97
N SER A 68 -5.22 8.37 -1.74
CA SER A 68 -6.34 8.44 -2.70
C SER A 68 -7.67 8.70 -1.99
N ASN A 69 -7.87 8.14 -0.79
CA ASN A 69 -9.05 8.39 0.03
C ASN A 69 -9.10 9.81 0.63
N SER A 70 -7.95 10.49 0.72
CA SER A 70 -7.85 11.86 1.24
C SER A 70 -8.01 12.97 0.18
N PHE A 71 -8.17 12.63 -1.11
CA PHE A 71 -8.28 13.63 -2.17
C PHE A 71 -9.75 14.01 -2.46
N TYR A 72 -10.08 15.23 -2.02
CA TYR A 72 -11.27 16.05 -2.32
C TYR A 72 -12.61 15.67 -1.67
N SER A 73 -12.80 16.06 -0.40
CA SER A 73 -13.99 16.88 -0.13
C SER A 73 -13.78 18.25 -0.76
N LEU A 74 -14.24 18.41 -2.00
CA LEU A 74 -14.49 19.71 -2.61
C LEU A 74 -15.40 20.50 -1.66
N SER A 75 -14.85 21.53 -0.99
CA SER A 75 -15.67 22.58 -0.42
C SER A 75 -15.81 23.71 -1.44
N PRO A 76 -16.92 23.82 -2.20
CA PRO A 76 -17.32 25.07 -2.80
C PRO A 76 -17.97 25.91 -1.69
N SER A 77 -17.17 26.67 -0.95
CA SER A 77 -17.68 27.70 -0.05
C SER A 77 -16.96 29.02 -0.30
N LYS A 78 -17.05 29.51 -1.54
CA LYS A 78 -16.98 30.96 -1.78
C LYS A 78 -18.42 31.43 -1.95
N LYS A 79 -18.96 31.97 -0.85
CA LYS A 79 -20.25 32.67 -0.82
C LYS A 79 -20.22 33.75 -1.92
N ALA A 80 -21.13 33.64 -2.88
CA ALA A 80 -21.51 34.76 -3.71
C ALA A 80 -22.34 35.71 -2.84
N ALA A 81 -21.76 36.86 -2.49
CA ALA A 81 -22.49 38.03 -1.99
C ALA A 81 -21.59 39.26 -2.10
N PHE A 82 -21.66 39.94 -3.25
CA PHE A 82 -21.68 41.41 -3.30
C PHE A 82 -22.34 41.87 -4.59
#